data_AF-A0A966HXE6-F1
#
_entry.id   AF-A0A966HXE6-F1
#
_cell.length_a   1.000
_cell.length_b   1.000
_cell.length_c   1.000
_cell.angle_alpha   90.00
_cell.angle_beta   90.00
_cell.angle_gamma   90.00
#
_symmetry.space_group_name_H-M   'P 1'
#
loop_
_entity.id
_entity.type
_entity.pdbx_description
1 polymer ?
#
loop_
_entity_poly.entity_id
_entity_poly.type
_entity_poly.pdbx_seq_one_letter_code
_entity_poly.pdbx_strand_id
1 'polypeptide(L)'
;MKRKRISLRQSFEGFAEKRGISTRLLILFIVLFVVAVTLAPPTQHYFVQRAQISALQADVESNKKKLLEARAELQRWRDPDYVKAQARERLHFVLPGERQYIILGITSEIDNSTQTAAPINQEFPLGVPWYSRVISSITSVGVGNSTP
;
A
#
# COMPACT_ATOMS: atom_id res chain seq x y z
N MET A 1 35.85 -48.63 -32.79
CA MET A 1 35.53 -47.90 -31.53
C MET A 1 34.81 -48.82 -30.56
N LYS A 2 35.39 -49.14 -29.40
CA LYS A 2 34.78 -50.04 -28.39
C LYS A 2 34.29 -49.21 -27.18
N ARG A 3 32.98 -49.21 -26.91
CA ARG A 3 32.40 -48.51 -25.75
C ARG A 3 32.52 -49.37 -24.50
N LYS A 4 33.36 -48.94 -23.56
CA LYS A 4 33.57 -49.59 -22.26
C LYS A 4 32.37 -49.27 -21.37
N ARG A 5 31.53 -50.28 -21.09
CA ARG A 5 30.39 -50.16 -20.17
C ARG A 5 30.91 -49.97 -18.76
N ILE A 6 30.55 -48.86 -18.13
CA ILE A 6 30.91 -48.54 -16.75
C ILE A 6 30.04 -49.42 -15.84
N SER A 7 30.63 -50.47 -15.27
CA SER A 7 29.99 -51.37 -14.31
C SER A 7 30.05 -50.76 -12.91
N LEU A 8 29.09 -49.88 -12.60
CA LEU A 8 28.99 -49.15 -11.33
C LEU A 8 28.61 -50.00 -10.10
N ARG A 9 28.36 -51.31 -10.27
CA ARG A 9 27.83 -52.18 -9.21
C ARG A 9 28.89 -52.80 -8.30
N GLN A 10 30.14 -52.90 -8.75
CA GLN A 10 31.18 -53.67 -8.03
C GLN A 10 32.03 -52.84 -7.06
N SER A 11 32.05 -51.50 -7.20
CA SER A 11 32.90 -50.62 -6.40
C SER A 11 32.33 -50.26 -5.02
N PHE A 12 31.09 -50.63 -4.70
CA PHE A 12 30.46 -50.33 -3.40
C PHE A 12 30.57 -51.47 -2.38
N GLU A 13 30.84 -52.71 -2.81
CA GLU A 13 30.97 -53.84 -1.88
C GLU A 13 32.27 -53.78 -1.07
N GLY A 14 33.38 -53.39 -1.69
CA GLY A 14 34.70 -53.33 -1.04
C GLY A 14 34.87 -52.18 -0.03
N PHE A 15 33.96 -51.20 0.01
CA PHE A 15 34.06 -50.05 0.92
C PHE A 15 33.39 -50.29 2.28
N ALA A 16 32.38 -51.16 2.33
CA ALA A 16 31.66 -51.49 3.57
C ALA A 16 32.36 -52.56 4.41
N GLU A 17 33.09 -53.49 3.77
CA GLU A 17 33.74 -54.64 4.43
C GLU A 17 34.89 -54.23 5.37
N LYS A 18 35.58 -53.11 5.09
CA LYS A 18 36.71 -52.64 5.91
C LYS A 18 36.31 -51.91 7.21
N ARG A 19 35.01 -51.70 7.49
CA ARG A 19 34.57 -50.90 8.65
C ARG A 19 33.64 -51.60 9.65
N GLY A 20 33.34 -52.89 9.49
CA GLY A 20 32.48 -53.63 10.42
C GLY A 20 31.02 -53.14 10.46
N ILE A 21 30.62 -52.29 9.50
CA ILE A 21 29.28 -51.72 9.43
C ILE A 21 28.43 -52.69 8.63
N SER A 22 27.50 -53.37 9.32
CA SER A 22 26.57 -54.29 8.68
C SER A 22 25.79 -53.58 7.57
N THR A 23 25.61 -54.24 6.42
CA THR A 23 24.85 -53.70 5.27
C THR A 23 23.46 -53.21 5.67
N ARG A 24 22.86 -53.82 6.71
CA ARG A 24 21.60 -53.40 7.31
C ARG A 24 21.65 -51.98 7.90
N LEU A 25 22.72 -51.62 8.62
CA LEU A 25 22.91 -50.27 9.17
C LEU A 25 23.05 -49.22 8.04
N LEU A 26 23.77 -49.55 6.98
CA LEU A 26 23.91 -48.67 5.81
C LEU A 26 22.55 -48.39 5.16
N ILE A 27 21.75 -49.44 4.95
CA ILE A 27 20.40 -49.33 4.39
C ILE A 27 19.50 -48.50 5.33
N LEU A 28 19.57 -48.73 6.63
CA LEU A 28 18.78 -47.98 7.62
C LEU A 28 19.11 -46.48 7.59
N PHE A 29 20.40 -46.14 7.48
CA PHE A 29 20.86 -44.75 7.38
C PHE A 29 20.38 -44.07 6.09
N ILE A 30 20.44 -44.78 4.97
CA ILE A 30 19.93 -44.30 3.68
C ILE A 30 18.44 -44.04 3.76
N VAL A 31 17.66 -44.96 4.33
CA VAL A 31 16.21 -44.79 4.50
C VAL A 31 15.91 -43.58 5.39
N LEU A 32 16.59 -43.46 6.53
CA LEU A 32 16.42 -42.31 7.43
C LEU A 32 16.76 -40.98 6.73
N PHE A 33 17.83 -40.97 5.93
CA PHE A 33 18.25 -39.81 5.16
C PHE A 33 17.20 -39.42 4.10
N VAL A 34 16.64 -40.39 3.37
CA VAL A 34 15.58 -40.15 2.37
C VAL A 34 14.31 -39.62 3.04
N VAL A 35 13.93 -40.16 4.19
CA VAL A 35 12.78 -39.67 4.98
C VAL A 35 13.03 -38.23 5.43
N ALA A 36 14.22 -37.92 5.96
CA ALA A 36 14.58 -36.57 6.40
C ALA A 36 14.56 -35.56 5.24
N VAL A 37 15.12 -35.91 4.08
CA VAL A 37 15.10 -35.04 2.88
C VAL A 37 13.69 -34.84 2.32
N THR A 38 12.82 -35.84 2.44
CA THR A 38 11.42 -35.76 1.98
C THR A 38 10.55 -34.94 2.94
N LEU A 39 10.84 -34.99 4.24
CA LEU A 39 10.15 -34.22 5.28
C LEU A 39 10.67 -32.79 5.43
N ALA A 40 11.89 -32.49 5.00
CA ALA A 40 12.46 -31.14 5.11
C ALA A 40 11.66 -30.07 4.35
N PRO A 41 11.28 -30.24 3.06
CA PRO A 41 10.51 -29.25 2.31
C PRO A 41 9.16 -28.85 2.94
N PRO A 42 8.28 -29.78 3.38
CA PRO A 42 6.93 -29.42 3.84
C PRO A 42 6.90 -28.57 5.13
N THR A 43 7.94 -28.64 5.97
CA THR A 43 7.99 -27.86 7.22
C THR A 43 8.05 -26.35 6.99
N GLN A 44 8.70 -25.89 5.91
CA GLN A 44 8.79 -24.45 5.61
C GLN A 44 7.47 -23.87 5.05
N HIS A 45 6.68 -24.67 4.34
CA HIS A 45 5.46 -24.18 3.68
C HIS A 45 4.29 -23.94 4.63
N TYR A 46 4.26 -24.60 5.79
CA TYR A 46 3.12 -24.52 6.72
C TYR A 46 3.01 -23.15 7.41
N PHE A 47 4.16 -22.50 7.70
CA PHE A 47 4.18 -21.19 8.36
C PHE A 47 3.87 -20.05 7.38
N VAL A 48 4.29 -20.17 6.13
CA VAL A 48 4.05 -19.16 5.09
C VAL A 48 2.56 -19.13 4.68
N GLN A 49 1.88 -20.27 4.63
CA GLN A 49 0.45 -20.33 4.31
C GLN A 49 -0.41 -19.64 5.39
N ARG A 50 -0.06 -19.78 6.67
CA ARG A 50 -0.83 -19.11 7.76
C ARG A 50 -0.72 -17.59 7.71
N ALA A 51 0.46 -17.05 7.43
CA ALA A 51 0.64 -15.60 7.29
C ALA A 51 -0.12 -15.05 6.07
N GLN A 52 -0.15 -15.80 4.97
CA GLN A 52 -0.92 -15.43 3.78
C GLN A 52 -2.43 -15.43 4.05
N ILE A 53 -2.94 -16.42 4.79
CA ILE A 53 -4.37 -16.49 5.14
C ILE A 53 -4.78 -15.32 6.04
N SER A 54 -3.96 -14.96 7.05
CA SER A 54 -4.28 -13.80 7.90
C SER A 54 -4.23 -12.48 7.15
N ALA A 55 -3.27 -12.31 6.24
CA ALA A 55 -3.17 -11.12 5.41
C ALA A 55 -4.38 -10.97 4.47
N LEU A 56 -4.77 -12.05 3.78
CA LEU A 56 -5.94 -12.05 2.91
C LEU A 56 -7.24 -11.79 3.69
N GLN A 57 -7.39 -12.32 4.90
CA GLN A 57 -8.56 -12.04 5.74
C GLN A 57 -8.63 -10.56 6.17
N ALA A 58 -7.49 -9.97 6.55
CA ALA A 58 -7.41 -8.56 6.90
C ALA A 58 -7.76 -7.65 5.69
N ASP A 59 -7.30 -8.02 4.50
CA ASP A 59 -7.64 -7.30 3.27
C ASP A 59 -9.14 -7.40 2.95
N VAL A 60 -9.76 -8.57 3.10
CA VAL A 60 -11.20 -8.74 2.90
C VAL A 60 -12.01 -7.90 3.89
N GLU A 61 -11.61 -7.87 5.17
CA GLU A 61 -12.30 -7.09 6.18
C GLU A 61 -12.17 -5.58 5.92
N SER A 62 -10.96 -5.10 5.57
CA SER A 62 -10.74 -3.68 5.27
C SER A 62 -11.53 -3.23 4.04
N ASN A 63 -11.58 -4.04 2.99
CA ASN A 63 -12.36 -3.75 1.78
C ASN A 63 -13.86 -3.74 2.06
N LYS A 64 -14.37 -4.66 2.91
CA LYS A 64 -15.77 -4.65 3.35
C LYS A 64 -16.10 -3.37 4.14
N LYS A 65 -15.22 -2.93 5.04
CA LYS A 65 -15.41 -1.67 5.79
C LYS A 65 -15.50 -0.47 4.86
N LYS A 66 -14.57 -0.35 3.90
CA LYS A 66 -14.59 0.72 2.88
C LYS A 66 -15.87 0.71 2.05
N LEU A 67 -16.35 -0.47 1.66
CA LEU A 67 -17.61 -0.60 0.92
C LEU A 67 -18.83 -0.15 1.74
N LEU A 68 -18.87 -0.49 3.04
CA LEU A 68 -19.95 -0.06 3.93
C LEU A 68 -19.94 1.45 4.12
N GLU A 69 -18.77 2.04 4.35
CA GLU A 69 -18.59 3.49 4.49
C GLU A 69 -19.01 4.22 3.21
N ALA A 70 -18.51 3.79 2.05
CA ALA A 70 -18.88 4.36 0.75
C ALA A 70 -20.38 4.23 0.46
N ARG A 71 -21.03 3.12 0.84
CA ARG A 71 -22.47 2.95 0.71
C ARG A 71 -23.25 3.89 1.63
N ALA A 72 -22.82 4.04 2.87
CA ALA A 72 -23.45 4.94 3.83
C ALA A 72 -23.32 6.40 3.37
N GLU A 73 -22.15 6.76 2.85
CA GLU A 73 -21.94 8.05 2.22
C GLU A 73 -22.86 8.24 1.02
N LEU A 74 -22.88 7.31 0.07
CA LEU A 74 -23.78 7.39 -1.10
C LEU A 74 -25.25 7.56 -0.69
N GLN A 75 -25.71 6.88 0.36
CA GLN A 75 -27.06 7.05 0.89
C GLN A 75 -27.31 8.48 1.39
N ARG A 76 -26.34 9.12 2.05
CA ARG A 76 -26.43 10.54 2.45
C ARG A 76 -26.50 11.47 1.24
N TRP A 77 -25.65 11.24 0.22
CA TRP A 77 -25.67 12.04 -1.01
C TRP A 77 -26.95 11.85 -1.85
N ARG A 78 -27.73 10.78 -1.63
CA ARG A 78 -29.03 10.58 -2.29
C ARG A 78 -30.17 11.40 -1.70
N ASP A 79 -29.99 11.97 -0.51
CA ASP A 79 -30.97 12.87 0.10
C ASP A 79 -30.91 14.25 -0.59
N PRO A 80 -31.97 14.68 -1.30
CA PRO A 80 -31.97 15.96 -2.00
C PRO A 80 -31.81 17.16 -1.07
N ASP A 81 -32.20 17.06 0.20
CA ASP A 81 -32.05 18.17 1.15
C ASP A 81 -30.62 18.28 1.66
N TYR A 82 -29.93 17.15 1.84
CA TYR A 82 -28.50 17.11 2.13
C TYR A 82 -27.66 17.75 1.00
N VAL A 83 -27.99 17.43 -0.25
CA VAL A 83 -27.31 18.01 -1.42
C VAL A 83 -27.54 19.53 -1.52
N LYS A 84 -28.77 20.01 -1.29
CA LYS A 84 -29.07 21.45 -1.28
C LYS A 84 -28.30 22.18 -0.18
N ALA A 85 -28.23 21.63 1.03
CA ALA A 85 -27.47 22.20 2.14
C ALA A 85 -25.97 22.28 1.81
N GLN A 86 -25.39 21.18 1.31
CA GLN A 86 -23.97 21.12 0.94
C GLN A 86 -23.61 22.08 -0.21
N ALA A 87 -24.49 22.20 -1.21
CA ALA A 87 -24.33 23.13 -2.33
C ALA A 87 -24.41 24.59 -1.86
N ARG A 88 -25.28 24.90 -0.91
CA ARG A 88 -25.38 26.25 -0.34
C ARG A 88 -24.16 26.61 0.51
N GLU A 89 -23.67 25.69 1.34
CA GLU A 89 -22.53 25.91 2.22
C GLU A 89 -21.22 26.07 1.44
N ARG A 90 -20.96 25.18 0.45
CA ARG A 90 -19.67 25.15 -0.25
C ARG A 90 -19.64 25.93 -1.56
N LEU A 91 -20.76 25.99 -2.27
CA LEU A 91 -20.82 26.57 -3.62
C LEU A 91 -21.66 27.85 -3.66
N HIS A 92 -22.22 28.27 -2.52
CA HIS A 92 -23.11 29.42 -2.40
C HIS A 92 -24.28 29.39 -3.40
N PHE A 93 -24.74 28.19 -3.78
CA PHE A 93 -25.90 28.07 -4.67
C PHE A 93 -27.19 28.42 -3.92
N VAL A 94 -28.08 29.12 -4.64
CA VAL A 94 -29.42 29.51 -4.20
C VAL A 94 -30.47 28.91 -5.12
N LEU A 95 -31.65 28.62 -4.55
CA LEU A 95 -32.78 28.15 -5.36
C LEU A 95 -33.31 29.28 -6.26
N PRO A 96 -33.86 28.98 -7.44
CA PRO A 96 -34.46 29.99 -8.29
C PRO A 96 -35.58 30.73 -7.53
N GLY A 97 -35.39 32.04 -7.30
CA GLY A 97 -36.29 32.88 -6.51
C GLY A 97 -35.75 33.36 -5.15
N GLU A 98 -34.64 32.80 -4.66
CA GLU A 98 -33.95 33.28 -3.44
C GLU A 98 -32.96 34.40 -3.79
N ARG A 99 -32.93 35.49 -3.00
CA ARG A 99 -31.98 36.60 -3.16
C ARG A 99 -30.76 36.41 -2.27
N GLN A 100 -29.58 36.23 -2.88
CA GLN A 100 -28.31 36.16 -2.15
C GLN A 100 -27.75 37.57 -1.94
N TYR A 101 -27.52 37.94 -0.67
CA TYR A 101 -26.85 39.19 -0.32
C TYR A 101 -25.39 38.89 0.01
N ILE A 102 -24.46 39.36 -0.82
CA ILE A 102 -23.03 39.36 -0.51
C ILE A 102 -22.72 40.74 0.08
N ILE A 103 -22.28 40.78 1.33
CA ILE A 103 -21.88 42.03 1.97
C ILE A 103 -20.48 42.40 1.46
N LEU A 104 -20.42 43.16 0.36
CA LEU A 104 -19.21 43.84 -0.09
C LEU A 104 -19.20 45.24 0.52
N GLY A 105 -18.67 45.39 1.72
CA GLY A 105 -18.72 46.71 2.37
C GLY A 105 -18.24 46.82 3.80
N ILE A 106 -17.59 45.78 4.33
CA ILE A 106 -16.79 45.94 5.53
C ILE A 106 -15.35 45.65 5.13
N THR A 107 -14.50 46.67 5.20
CA THR A 107 -13.07 46.46 5.48
C THR A 107 -12.96 45.93 6.91
N SER A 108 -13.58 44.78 7.17
CA SER A 108 -13.18 43.99 8.31
C SER A 108 -11.77 43.56 7.95
N GLU A 109 -10.83 44.07 8.73
CA GLU A 109 -9.58 43.42 9.04
C GLU A 109 -9.94 41.99 9.47
N ILE A 110 -10.18 41.13 8.48
CA ILE A 110 -10.35 39.70 8.67
C ILE A 110 -8.96 39.29 9.09
N ASP A 111 -8.80 39.14 10.39
CA ASP A 111 -7.61 38.57 10.99
C ASP A 111 -7.45 37.19 10.35
N ASN A 112 -6.56 37.10 9.36
CA ASN A 112 -6.27 35.88 8.59
C ASN A 112 -5.49 34.87 9.46
N SER A 113 -5.64 34.94 10.79
CA SER A 113 -4.95 34.12 11.79
C SER A 113 -5.52 32.70 11.89
N THR A 114 -6.56 32.36 11.12
CA THR A 114 -7.14 31.00 11.04
C THR A 114 -7.08 30.35 9.65
N GLN A 115 -6.28 30.89 8.73
CA GLN A 115 -5.86 30.11 7.56
C GLN A 115 -4.57 29.36 7.90
N THR A 116 -4.68 28.07 8.20
CA THR A 116 -3.57 27.11 8.07
C THR A 116 -3.21 26.87 6.59
N ALA A 117 -3.42 27.87 5.74
CA ALA A 117 -2.94 27.88 4.36
C ALA A 117 -1.58 28.57 4.38
N ALA A 118 -0.58 27.93 3.78
CA ALA A 118 0.75 28.48 3.65
C ALA A 118 0.70 29.90 3.07
N PRO A 119 1.58 30.83 3.51
CA PRO A 119 1.63 32.18 2.97
C PRO A 119 1.83 32.11 1.45
N ILE A 120 0.79 32.49 0.71
CA ILE A 120 0.82 32.63 -0.75
C ILE A 120 1.30 34.06 -1.03
N ASN A 121 2.47 34.18 -1.67
CA ASN A 121 3.00 35.48 -2.09
C ASN A 121 1.98 36.13 -3.05
N GLN A 122 1.53 37.34 -2.76
CA GLN A 122 0.54 38.05 -3.59
C GLN A 122 1.21 39.01 -4.60
N GLU A 123 2.53 39.13 -4.54
CA GLU A 123 3.35 39.98 -5.42
C GLU A 123 3.72 39.22 -6.70
N PHE A 124 2.79 39.11 -7.65
CA PHE A 124 3.08 38.58 -8.98
C PHE A 124 2.85 39.66 -10.06
N PRO A 125 3.79 39.84 -11.02
CA PRO A 125 3.57 40.72 -12.16
C PRO A 125 2.29 40.35 -12.91
N LEU A 126 1.44 41.33 -13.21
CA LEU A 126 0.21 41.10 -13.98
C LEU A 126 0.58 40.61 -15.39
N GLY A 127 -0.01 39.50 -15.83
CA GLY A 127 0.21 38.92 -17.18
C GLY A 127 0.81 37.51 -17.22
N VAL A 128 1.19 36.92 -16.08
CA VAL A 128 1.68 35.52 -16.05
C VAL A 128 0.50 34.52 -16.09
N PRO A 129 0.58 33.44 -16.90
CA PRO A 129 -0.41 32.37 -16.93
C PRO A 129 -0.65 31.72 -15.56
N TRP A 130 -1.84 31.14 -15.36
CA TRP A 130 -2.23 30.57 -14.05
C TRP A 130 -1.31 29.42 -13.60
N TYR A 131 -0.80 28.61 -14.53
CA TYR A 131 0.05 27.46 -14.21
C TYR A 131 1.40 27.88 -13.60
N SER A 132 1.96 29.03 -14.02
CA SER A 132 3.25 29.50 -13.50
C SER A 132 3.13 29.98 -12.05
N ARG A 133 1.93 30.44 -11.65
CA ARG A 133 1.63 30.85 -10.27
C ARG A 133 1.55 29.64 -9.32
N VAL A 134 1.04 28.51 -9.80
CA VAL A 134 0.98 27.27 -9.02
C VAL A 134 2.38 26.69 -8.83
N ILE A 135 3.17 26.65 -9.89
CA ILE A 135 4.55 26.14 -9.83
C ILE A 135 5.41 27.02 -8.91
N SER A 136 5.29 28.35 -8.99
CA SER A 136 6.05 29.26 -8.13
C SER A 136 5.67 29.13 -6.65
N SER A 137 4.41 28.84 -6.34
CA SER A 137 3.95 28.60 -4.96
C SER A 137 4.60 27.36 -4.35
N ILE A 138 4.70 26.25 -5.11
CA ILE A 138 5.34 25.00 -4.64
C ILE A 138 6.85 25.21 -4.42
N THR A 139 7.50 26.02 -5.26
CA THR A 139 8.93 26.32 -5.09
C THR A 139 9.18 27.33 -3.96
N SER A 140 8.24 28.25 -3.72
CA SER A 140 8.41 29.30 -2.70
C SER A 140 8.29 28.77 -1.28
N VAL A 141 7.52 27.71 -1.04
CA VAL A 141 7.37 27.15 0.32
C VAL A 141 8.62 26.43 0.83
N GLY A 142 9.58 26.10 -0.06
CA GLY A 142 10.84 25.43 0.31
C GLY A 142 12.01 26.38 0.60
N VAL A 143 11.92 27.65 0.18
CA VAL A 143 12.93 28.66 0.50
C VAL A 143 12.49 29.38 1.78
N GLY A 144 12.83 28.78 2.93
CA GLY A 144 12.67 29.44 4.21
C GLY A 144 13.33 30.81 4.18
N ASN A 145 12.60 31.83 4.64
CA ASN A 145 13.07 33.20 4.77
C ASN A 145 14.27 33.25 5.73
N SER A 146 15.48 33.08 5.21
CA SER A 146 16.72 33.38 5.94
C SER A 146 16.92 34.89 5.93
N THR A 147 16.36 35.54 6.95
CA THR A 147 16.71 36.89 7.40
C THR A 147 18.23 37.06 7.57
N PRO A 148 18.84 38.19 7.20
CA PRO A 148 20.00 38.69 7.93
C PRO A 148 19.60 39.26 9.30
#